data_AF-A0AAN8L9N6-F1
#
_entry.id   AF-A0AAN8L9N6-F1
#
_cell.length_a   1.000
_cell.length_b   1.000
_cell.length_c   1.000
_cell.angle_alpha   90.00
_cell.angle_beta   90.00
_cell.angle_gamma   90.00
#
_symmetry.space_group_name_H-M   'P 1'
#
loop_
_entity.id
_entity.type
_entity.pdbx_description
1 polymer ?
#
loop_
_entity_poly.entity_id
_entity_poly.type
_entity_poly.pdbx_seq_one_letter_code
_entity_poly.pdbx_strand_id
1 'polypeptide(L)'
;MGMKCTNCGGDDKNKKSRIAMTGGIVLLIGSLCATIACSWYANNIIKEFYNPFAPVNSKYEFGSAIFIAWAGAFLDIIGGGMLAASCPKGKPKAKYPIASTRPPSSSKEYV
;
A
#
# COMPACT_ATOMS: atom_id res chain seq x y z
N MET A 1 2.07 -3.02 18.00
CA MET A 1 1.29 -4.28 18.13
C MET A 1 0.92 -4.75 16.73
N GLY A 2 1.25 -6.00 16.37
CA GLY A 2 1.27 -6.50 14.98
C GLY A 2 2.69 -6.37 14.41
N MET A 3 3.57 -7.36 14.50
CA MET A 3 3.53 -8.51 13.61
C MET A 3 4.23 -9.77 14.16
N LYS A 4 4.58 -9.85 15.46
CA LYS A 4 5.09 -11.10 16.06
C LYS A 4 4.02 -11.94 16.78
N CYS A 5 2.89 -11.34 17.20
CA CYS A 5 1.85 -12.05 17.98
C CYS A 5 0.49 -12.21 17.27
N THR A 6 0.30 -11.70 16.04
CA THR A 6 -0.93 -11.95 15.26
C THR A 6 -0.85 -13.34 14.63
N ASN A 7 -1.43 -14.33 15.32
CA ASN A 7 -1.70 -15.69 14.83
C ASN A 7 -3.10 -15.77 14.19
N CYS A 8 -3.40 -14.87 13.24
CA CYS A 8 -4.56 -15.06 12.36
C CYS A 8 -4.05 -15.72 11.07
N GLY A 9 -4.00 -17.05 11.05
CA GLY A 9 -3.74 -17.82 9.82
C GLY A 9 -2.59 -18.85 9.84
N GLY A 10 -2.04 -19.21 10.99
CA GLY A 10 -0.95 -20.20 11.10
C GLY A 10 0.43 -19.68 10.69
N ASP A 11 1.44 -20.57 10.66
CA ASP A 11 2.87 -20.24 10.42
C ASP A 11 3.18 -19.81 8.97
N ASP A 12 2.16 -19.68 8.11
CA ASP A 12 2.29 -19.31 6.70
C ASP A 12 2.63 -17.83 6.51
N LYS A 13 3.92 -17.50 6.59
CA LYS A 13 4.48 -16.14 6.36
C LYS A 13 4.01 -15.49 5.05
N ASN A 14 3.76 -16.31 4.02
CA ASN A 14 3.28 -15.84 2.71
C ASN A 14 1.84 -15.31 2.76
N LYS A 15 0.92 -15.99 3.46
CA LYS A 15 -0.48 -15.55 3.59
C LYS A 15 -0.55 -14.25 4.39
N LYS A 16 0.20 -14.17 5.49
CA LYS A 16 0.32 -12.97 6.32
C LYS A 16 0.86 -11.77 5.55
N SER A 17 1.86 -11.98 4.68
CA SER A 17 2.36 -10.93 3.80
C SER A 17 1.33 -10.45 2.79
N ARG A 18 0.57 -11.37 2.17
CA ARG A 18 -0.45 -10.99 1.19
C ARG A 18 -1.55 -10.16 1.83
N ILE A 19 -2.00 -10.55 3.03
CA ILE A 19 -3.01 -9.80 3.78
C ILE A 19 -2.49 -8.40 4.15
N ALA A 20 -1.25 -8.28 4.63
CA ALA A 20 -0.63 -6.99 4.93
C ALA A 20 -0.50 -6.11 3.69
N MET A 21 -0.11 -6.70 2.55
CA MET A 21 0.01 -5.99 1.27
C MET A 21 -1.35 -5.51 0.77
N THR A 22 -2.38 -6.36 0.77
CA THR A 22 -3.73 -5.98 0.37
C THR A 22 -4.29 -4.90 1.30
N GLY A 23 -4.10 -5.02 2.61
CA GLY A 23 -4.49 -3.99 3.58
C GLY A 23 -3.80 -2.64 3.32
N GLY A 24 -2.48 -2.67 3.07
CA GLY A 24 -1.73 -1.47 2.71
C GLY A 24 -2.24 -0.79 1.43
N ILE A 25 -2.52 -1.56 0.38
CA ILE A 25 -3.08 -1.03 -0.88
C ILE A 25 -4.45 -0.40 -0.68
N VAL A 26 -5.33 -1.03 0.11
CA VAL A 26 -6.67 -0.49 0.41
C VAL A 26 -6.56 0.83 1.17
N LEU A 27 -5.64 0.94 2.14
CA LEU A 27 -5.39 2.20 2.85
C LEU A 27 -4.87 3.30 1.92
N LEU A 28 -3.97 2.97 0.98
CA LEU A 28 -3.47 3.93 -0.01
C LEU A 28 -4.59 4.46 -0.91
N ILE A 29 -5.42 3.57 -1.46
CA ILE A 29 -6.54 3.96 -2.33
C ILE A 29 -7.56 4.81 -1.55
N GLY A 30 -7.89 4.38 -0.33
CA GLY A 30 -8.81 5.11 0.55
C GLY A 30 -8.30 6.53 0.87
N SER A 31 -7.04 6.66 1.23
CA SER A 31 -6.43 7.96 1.55
C SER A 31 -6.33 8.89 0.33
N LEU A 32 -6.01 8.36 -0.85
CA LEU A 32 -6.02 9.16 -2.09
C LEU A 32 -7.41 9.72 -2.38
N CYS A 33 -8.45 8.89 -2.25
CA CYS A 33 -9.84 9.32 -2.44
C CYS A 33 -10.24 10.41 -1.43
N ALA A 34 -9.89 10.22 -0.15
CA ALA A 34 -10.16 11.20 0.91
C ALA A 34 -9.45 12.54 0.64
N THR A 35 -8.20 12.51 0.19
CA THR A 35 -7.42 13.70 -0.15
C THR A 35 -8.04 14.47 -1.31
N ILE A 36 -8.51 13.78 -2.35
CA ILE A 36 -9.20 14.38 -3.49
C ILE A 36 -10.51 15.05 -3.05
N ALA A 37 -11.35 14.35 -2.28
CA ALA A 37 -12.61 14.89 -1.77
C ALA A 37 -12.39 16.14 -0.91
N CYS A 38 -11.38 16.10 -0.03
CA CYS A 38 -11.00 17.22 0.83
C CYS A 38 -10.48 18.42 0.02
N SER A 39 -9.68 18.16 -1.02
CA SER A 39 -9.15 19.19 -1.92
C SER A 39 -10.27 19.86 -2.73
N TRP A 40 -11.27 19.08 -3.15
CA TRP A 40 -12.45 19.61 -3.83
C TRP A 40 -13.30 20.49 -2.91
N TYR A 41 -13.53 20.05 -1.67
CA TYR A 41 -14.23 20.84 -0.67
C TYR A 41 -13.52 22.17 -0.37
N ALA A 42 -12.20 22.13 -0.18
CA ALA A 42 -11.38 23.33 0.02
C ALA A 42 -11.49 24.31 -1.16
N ASN A 43 -11.43 23.80 -2.39
CA ASN A 43 -11.56 24.62 -3.59
C ASN A 43 -12.94 25.29 -3.69
N ASN A 44 -14.01 24.59 -3.33
CA ASN A 44 -15.35 25.17 -3.31
C ASN A 44 -15.47 26.29 -2.27
N ILE A 45 -14.93 26.11 -1.06
CA ILE A 45 -14.90 27.17 -0.03
C ILE A 45 -14.14 28.40 -0.53
N ILE A 46 -12.96 28.21 -1.13
CA ILE A 46 -12.17 29.32 -1.68
C ILE A 46 -12.96 30.07 -2.76
N LYS A 47 -13.56 29.34 -3.70
CA LYS A 47 -14.39 29.94 -4.75
C LYS A 47 -15.54 30.75 -4.19
N GLU A 48 -16.20 30.24 -3.17
CA GLU A 48 -17.33 30.91 -2.53
C GLU A 48 -16.87 32.15 -1.73
N PHE A 49 -15.69 32.10 -1.12
CA PHE A 49 -15.10 33.24 -0.41
C PHE A 49 -14.73 34.40 -1.34
N TYR A 50 -14.20 34.10 -2.53
CA TYR A 50 -13.82 35.10 -3.54
C TYR A 50 -14.96 35.50 -4.50
N ASN A 51 -16.15 34.92 -4.36
CA ASN A 51 -17.28 35.25 -5.23
C ASN A 51 -17.94 36.58 -4.77
N PRO A 52 -17.94 37.64 -5.60
CA PRO A 52 -18.51 38.94 -5.24
C PRO A 52 -20.04 38.91 -5.09
N PHE A 53 -20.72 37.86 -5.55
CA PHE A 53 -22.17 37.68 -5.44
C PHE A 53 -22.59 36.76 -4.27
N ALA A 54 -21.63 36.19 -3.53
CA ALA A 54 -21.94 35.35 -2.38
C ALA A 54 -22.41 36.21 -1.19
N PRO A 55 -23.52 35.86 -0.53
CA PRO A 55 -23.99 36.59 0.64
C PRO A 55 -22.92 36.56 1.74
N VAL A 56 -22.58 37.73 2.29
CA VAL A 56 -21.55 37.93 3.35
C VAL A 56 -21.76 37.04 4.58
N ASN A 57 -22.97 36.55 4.81
CA ASN A 57 -23.36 35.68 5.92
C ASN A 57 -23.05 34.18 5.69
N SER A 58 -22.61 33.79 4.49
CA SER A 58 -22.32 32.40 4.12
C SER A 58 -20.83 32.15 3.85
N LYS A 59 -19.95 33.02 4.34
CA LYS A 59 -18.50 32.83 4.26
C LYS A 59 -18.09 31.72 5.23
N TYR A 60 -17.94 30.51 4.70
CA TYR A 60 -17.46 29.36 5.45
C TYR A 60 -15.98 29.55 5.80
N GLU A 61 -15.66 29.57 7.09
CA GLU A 61 -14.27 29.47 7.55
C GLU A 61 -13.81 28.01 7.47
N PHE A 62 -12.51 27.81 7.20
CA PHE A 62 -11.92 26.49 7.23
C PHE A 62 -11.97 25.91 8.65
N GLY A 63 -12.89 24.97 8.88
CA GLY A 63 -12.96 24.25 10.14
C GLY A 63 -11.67 23.44 10.38
N SER A 64 -11.26 23.31 11.65
CA SER A 64 -10.07 22.55 12.06
C SER A 64 -10.06 21.10 11.56
N ALA A 65 -11.23 20.53 11.29
CA ALA A 65 -11.43 19.19 10.75
C ALA A 65 -10.67 18.94 9.44
N ILE A 66 -10.54 19.95 8.56
CA ILE A 66 -9.88 19.77 7.26
C ILE A 66 -8.38 19.49 7.41
N PHE A 67 -7.74 20.15 8.38
CA PHE A 67 -6.32 19.97 8.67
C PHE A 67 -6.05 18.59 9.28
N ILE A 68 -6.93 18.14 10.18
CA ILE A 68 -6.85 16.80 10.78
C ILE A 68 -7.05 15.73 9.70
N ALA A 69 -7.99 15.93 8.76
CA ALA A 69 -8.21 15.01 7.66
C ALA A 69 -6.99 14.91 6.73
N TRP A 70 -6.33 16.04 6.42
CA TRP A 70 -5.11 16.04 5.63
C TRP A 70 -3.95 15.34 6.36
N ALA A 71 -3.76 15.65 7.65
CA ALA A 71 -2.74 14.99 8.47
C ALA A 71 -2.98 13.46 8.56
N GLY A 72 -4.23 13.04 8.78
CA GLY A 72 -4.63 11.64 8.78
C GLY A 72 -4.36 10.96 7.44
N ALA A 73 -4.70 11.60 6.33
CA ALA A 73 -4.44 11.07 4.99
C ALA A 73 -2.93 10.83 4.74
N PHE A 74 -2.05 11.76 5.17
CA PHE A 74 -0.61 11.55 5.08
C PHE A 74 -0.12 10.40 5.95
N LEU A 75 -0.65 10.28 7.17
CA LEU A 75 -0.33 9.16 8.06
C LEU A 75 -0.77 7.82 7.45
N ASP A 76 -1.95 7.76 6.83
CA ASP A 76 -2.44 6.58 6.13
C ASP A 76 -1.63 6.25 4.88
N ILE A 77 -1.12 7.25 4.16
CA ILE A 77 -0.21 7.04 3.02
C ILE A 77 1.10 6.40 3.49
N ILE A 78 1.69 6.95 4.55
CA ILE A 78 2.94 6.44 5.12
C ILE A 78 2.71 5.03 5.69
N GLY A 79 1.64 4.84 6.49
CA GLY A 79 1.29 3.57 7.09
C GLY A 79 0.94 2.49 6.06
N GLY A 80 0.12 2.83 5.07
CA GLY A 80 -0.24 1.96 3.95
C GLY A 80 0.97 1.58 3.10
N GLY A 81 1.87 2.54 2.83
CA GLY A 81 3.13 2.31 2.13
C GLY A 81 4.07 1.37 2.89
N MET A 82 4.23 1.58 4.21
CA MET A 82 5.03 0.71 5.07
C MET A 82 4.46 -0.72 5.12
N LEU A 83 3.13 -0.87 5.20
CA LEU A 83 2.46 -2.17 5.19
C LEU A 83 2.60 -2.90 3.85
N ALA A 84 2.47 -2.18 2.73
CA ALA A 84 2.67 -2.73 1.39
C ALA A 84 4.13 -3.13 1.13
N ALA A 85 5.09 -2.34 1.61
CA ALA A 85 6.53 -2.59 1.47
C ALA A 85 7.06 -3.69 2.39
N SER A 86 6.30 -4.10 3.41
CA SER A 86 6.67 -5.15 4.38
C SER A 86 6.67 -6.58 3.82
N CYS A 87 6.67 -6.73 2.48
CA CYS A 87 6.79 -8.03 1.84
C CYS A 87 8.09 -8.74 2.29
N PRO A 88 8.02 -9.99 2.79
CA PRO A 88 9.20 -10.77 3.08
C PRO A 88 9.92 -10.97 1.75
N LYS A 89 11.12 -10.40 1.62
CA LYS A 89 12.05 -10.71 0.54
C LYS A 89 12.20 -12.23 0.53
N GLY A 90 11.59 -12.88 -0.46
CA GLY A 90 11.78 -14.30 -0.67
C GLY A 90 13.28 -14.52 -0.75
N LYS A 91 13.82 -15.40 0.10
CA LYS A 91 15.19 -15.89 -0.11
C LYS A 91 15.24 -16.30 -1.59
N PRO A 92 16.21 -15.80 -2.39
CA PRO A 92 16.30 -16.21 -3.78
C PRO A 92 16.29 -17.73 -3.78
N LYS A 93 15.27 -18.35 -4.37
CA LYS A 93 15.27 -19.80 -4.52
C LYS A 93 16.52 -20.10 -5.32
N ALA A 94 17.48 -20.78 -4.68
CA ALA A 94 18.63 -21.30 -5.39
C ALA A 94 18.08 -22.06 -6.59
N LYS A 95 18.38 -21.58 -7.81
CA LYS A 95 18.18 -22.34 -9.03
C LYS A 95 19.10 -23.55 -8.89
N TYR A 96 18.60 -24.65 -8.34
CA TYR A 96 19.28 -25.92 -8.47
C TYR A 96 19.32 -26.20 -9.98
N PRO A 97 20.51 -26.36 -10.60
CA PRO A 97 20.57 -26.74 -11.98
C PRO A 97 19.91 -28.11 -12.12
N ILE A 98 18.94 -28.20 -13.03
CA ILE A 98 18.33 -29.46 -13.46
C ILE A 98 19.48 -30.35 -13.94
N ALA A 99 19.72 -31.45 -13.23
CA ALA A 99 20.62 -32.49 -13.69
C ALA A 99 20.03 -33.07 -15.00
N SER A 100 20.65 -32.70 -16.13
CA SER A 100 20.33 -33.26 -17.44
C SER A 100 20.65 -34.75 -17.41
N THR A 101 19.61 -35.58 -17.39
CA THR A 101 19.70 -37.02 -17.64
C THR A 101 20.13 -37.24 -19.08
N ARG A 102 21.44 -37.37 -19.34
CA ARG A 102 21.95 -38.03 -20.55
C ARG A 102 22.12 -39.53 -20.26
N PRO A 103 21.58 -40.44 -21.09
CA PRO A 103 21.86 -41.86 -20.95
C PRO A 103 23.33 -42.18 -21.31
N PRO A 104 23.93 -43.24 -20.74
CA PRO A 104 25.31 -43.59 -21.05
C PRO A 104 25.39 -44.15 -22.48
N SER A 105 26.06 -43.42 -23.36
CA SER A 105 26.45 -43.95 -24.68
C SER A 105 27.62 -44.91 -24.46
N SER A 106 27.31 -46.20 -24.51
CA SER A 106 28.28 -47.29 -24.62
C SER A 106 29.11 -47.13 -25.91
N SER A 107 30.42 -46.95 -25.78
CA SER A 107 31.38 -47.31 -26.82
C SER A 107 32.74 -47.61 -26.20
N LYS A 108 33.15 -48.87 -26.41
CA LYS A 108 34.42 -49.50 -26.05
C LYS A 108 35.62 -48.75 -26.68
N GLU A 109 36.76 -48.76 -26.01
CA GLU A 109 38.06 -49.26 -26.54
C GLU A 109 39.17 -49.03 -25.50
N TYR A 110 39.82 -50.12 -25.07
CA TYR A 110 41.18 -50.07 -24.53
C TYR A 110 41.98 -51.11 -25.31
N VAL A 111 42.98 -50.62 -26.05
CA VAL A 111 44.13 -51.36 -26.56
C VAL A 111 45.31 -50.99 -25.67
#